data_AF-A0A2I2ZX67-F1
#
_entry.id   AF-A0A2I2ZX67-F1
#
_cell.length_a   1.000
_cell.length_b   1.000
_cell.length_c   1.000
_cell.angle_alpha   90.00
_cell.angle_beta   90.00
_cell.angle_gamma   90.00
#
_symmetry.space_group_name_H-M   'P 1'
#
loop_
_entity.id
_entity.type
_entity.pdbx_description
1 polymer ?
#
loop_
_entity_poly.entity_id
_entity_poly.type
_entity_poly.pdbx_seq_one_letter_code
_entity_poly.pdbx_strand_id
1 'polypeptide(L)' 'MAGRKLIIPQNQKAIASFLKSWNETLTSRLAALPENPPAIDWAYYKANVAKAGLVDDFKNCVAKTTQIRAAYLKMQFLGG' A
#
# COMPACT_ATOMS: atom_id res chain seq x y z
N MET A 1 -19.04 -21.99 20.95
CA MET A 1 -19.17 -20.56 21.29
C MET A 1 -19.95 -19.88 20.18
N ALA A 2 -21.24 -19.63 20.38
CA ALA A 2 -22.09 -19.02 19.35
C ALA A 2 -21.79 -17.51 19.27
N GLY A 3 -21.27 -17.06 18.12
CA GLY A 3 -20.99 -15.65 17.88
C GLY A 3 -22.27 -14.82 18.01
N ARG A 4 -22.26 -13.81 18.88
CA ARG A 4 -23.37 -12.88 19.02
C ARG A 4 -23.61 -12.17 17.69
N LYS A 5 -24.73 -12.48 17.03
CA LYS A 5 -25.22 -11.69 15.90
C LYS A 5 -25.59 -10.32 16.42
N LEU A 6 -24.78 -9.30 16.10
CA LEU A 6 -25.08 -7.93 16.48
C LEU A 6 -26.45 -7.54 15.90
N ILE A 7 -27.40 -7.22 16.76
CA ILE A 7 -28.69 -6.64 16.34
C ILE A 7 -28.39 -5.18 15.97
N ILE A 8 -28.45 -4.87 14.68
CA ILE A 8 -28.19 -3.52 14.17
C ILE A 8 -29.50 -2.75 14.17
N PRO A 9 -29.60 -1.62 14.90
CA PRO A 9 -30.79 -0.76 14.90
C PRO A 9 -31.20 -0.36 13.48
N GLN A 10 -32.50 -0.26 13.19
CA GLN A 10 -33.01 0.00 11.85
C GLN A 10 -32.42 1.27 11.21
N ASN A 11 -32.26 2.34 12.01
CA ASN A 11 -31.66 3.60 11.58
C ASN A 11 -30.15 3.51 11.29
N GLN A 12 -29.47 2.44 11.73
CA GLN A 12 -28.05 2.21 11.50
C GLN A 12 -27.75 1.12 10.47
N LYS A 13 -28.78 0.43 9.94
CA LYS A 13 -28.60 -0.65 8.96
C LYS A 13 -27.86 -0.19 7.70
N ALA A 14 -28.18 1.01 7.20
CA ALA A 14 -27.51 1.56 6.02
C ALA A 14 -26.01 1.72 6.26
N ILE A 15 -25.62 2.33 7.39
CA ILE A 15 -24.22 2.52 7.78
C ILE A 15 -23.51 1.17 7.95
N ALA A 16 -24.14 0.20 8.59
CA ALA A 16 -23.55 -1.13 8.76
C ALA A 16 -23.33 -1.86 7.42
N SER A 17 -24.28 -1.77 6.49
CA SER A 17 -24.13 -2.35 5.16
C SER A 17 -23.01 -1.69 4.36
N PHE A 18 -22.88 -0.36 4.48
CA PHE A 18 -21.80 0.41 3.88
C PHE A 18 -20.43 -0.01 4.45
N LEU A 19 -20.30 -0.07 5.77
CA LEU A 19 -19.07 -0.49 6.44
C LEU A 19 -18.67 -1.91 6.04
N LYS A 20 -19.64 -2.83 5.96
CA LYS A 20 -19.37 -4.21 5.51
C LYS A 20 -18.85 -4.24 4.07
N SER A 21 -19.53 -3.56 3.14
CA SER A 21 -19.11 -3.47 1.74
C SER A 21 -17.73 -2.85 1.59
N TRP A 22 -17.42 -1.79 2.35
CA TRP A 22 -16.10 -1.18 2.38
C TRP A 22 -15.02 -2.10 2.93
N ASN A 23 -15.31 -2.85 3.99
CA ASN A 23 -14.36 -3.81 4.55
C ASN A 23 -14.05 -4.93 3.55
N GLU A 24 -15.06 -5.47 2.88
CA GLU A 24 -14.91 -6.48 1.82
C GLU A 24 -14.10 -5.92 0.63
N THR A 25 -14.38 -4.68 0.24
CA THR A 25 -13.64 -3.98 -0.82
C THR A 25 -12.17 -3.78 -0.45
N LEU A 26 -11.89 -3.30 0.76
CA LEU A 26 -10.52 -3.07 1.23
C LEU A 26 -9.75 -4.38 1.35
N THR A 27 -10.37 -5.42 1.91
CA THR A 27 -9.76 -6.75 2.03
C THR A 27 -9.42 -7.32 0.65
N SER A 28 -10.33 -7.22 -0.30
CA SER A 28 -10.11 -7.69 -1.67
C SER A 28 -8.98 -6.92 -2.37
N ARG A 29 -8.93 -5.59 -2.21
CA ARG A 29 -7.87 -4.75 -2.77
C ARG A 29 -6.51 -5.07 -2.15
N LEU A 30 -6.47 -5.25 -0.83
CA LEU A 30 -5.23 -5.56 -0.10
C LEU A 30 -4.70 -6.93 -0.49
N ALA A 31 -5.58 -7.93 -0.67
CA ALA A 31 -5.20 -9.26 -1.12
C ALA A 31 -4.67 -9.27 -2.57
N ALA A 32 -5.13 -8.35 -3.42
CA ALA A 32 -4.67 -8.21 -4.80
C ALA A 32 -3.36 -7.39 -4.93
N LEU A 33 -2.99 -6.64 -3.89
CA LEU A 33 -1.77 -5.85 -3.85
C LEU A 33 -0.58 -6.75 -3.50
N PRO A 34 0.47 -6.81 -4.33
CA PRO A 34 1.69 -7.53 -3.97
C PRO A 34 2.38 -6.83 -2.79
N GLU A 35 2.88 -7.61 -1.85
CA GLU A 35 3.52 -7.11 -0.63
C GLU A 35 4.76 -6.24 -0.94
N ASN A 36 5.47 -6.58 -2.01
CA ASN A 36 6.58 -5.79 -2.53
C ASN A 36 6.26 -5.26 -3.93
N PRO A 37 6.62 -4.00 -4.24
CA PRO A 37 6.51 -3.50 -5.61
C PRO A 37 7.42 -4.31 -6.55
N PRO A 38 7.06 -4.43 -7.84
CA PRO A 38 7.89 -5.12 -8.82
C PRO A 38 9.29 -4.50 -8.90
N ALA A 39 10.31 -5.34 -9.07
CA ALA A 39 11.67 -4.86 -9.29
C ALA A 39 11.75 -4.06 -10.60
N ILE A 40 12.37 -2.88 -10.55
CA ILE A 40 12.59 -2.04 -11.73
C ILE A 40 13.82 -2.57 -12.48
N ASP A 41 13.67 -2.88 -13.76
CA ASP A 41 14.79 -3.23 -14.64
C ASP A 41 15.60 -1.98 -15.04
N TRP A 42 16.53 -1.61 -14.17
CA TRP A 42 17.42 -0.47 -14.41
C TRP A 42 18.34 -0.66 -15.63
N ALA A 43 18.67 -1.91 -16.01
CA ALA A 43 19.55 -2.17 -17.15
C ALA A 43 18.84 -1.87 -18.47
N TYR A 44 17.58 -2.28 -18.59
CA TYR A 44 16.72 -1.90 -19.71
C TYR A 44 16.65 -0.38 -19.89
N TYR A 45 16.39 0.37 -18.80
CA TYR A 45 16.32 1.83 -18.91
C TYR A 45 17.67 2.47 -19.24
N LYS A 46 18.78 1.98 -18.67
CA LYS A 46 20.12 2.47 -19.03
C LYS A 46 20.46 2.28 -20.50
N ALA A 47 19.99 1.20 -21.10
CA ALA A 47 20.22 0.90 -22.52
C ALA A 47 19.35 1.76 -23.46
N ASN A 48 18.14 2.13 -23.03
CA ASN A 48 17.15 2.82 -23.89
C ASN A 48 17.05 4.34 -23.65
N VAL A 49 17.54 4.84 -22.51
CA VAL A 49 17.49 6.27 -22.20
C VAL A 49 18.75 6.97 -22.71
N ALA A 50 18.57 7.86 -23.69
CA ALA A 50 19.68 8.59 -24.32
C ALA A 50 20.39 9.59 -23.39
N LYS A 51 19.69 10.11 -22.36
CA LYS A 51 20.27 11.07 -21.42
C LYS A 51 21.18 10.36 -20.41
N ALA A 52 22.48 10.57 -20.55
CA ALA A 52 23.48 10.06 -19.62
C ALA A 52 23.18 10.50 -18.17
N GLY A 53 23.34 9.58 -17.22
CA GLY A 53 23.17 9.83 -15.78
C GLY A 53 21.72 9.86 -15.27
N LEU A 54 20.72 10.07 -16.14
CA LEU A 54 19.32 10.23 -15.70
C LEU A 54 18.77 9.01 -14.96
N VAL A 55 19.07 7.80 -15.45
CA VAL A 55 18.59 6.55 -14.84
C VAL A 55 19.23 6.32 -13.47
N ASP A 56 20.50 6.70 -13.31
CA ASP A 56 21.21 6.62 -12.02
C ASP A 56 20.66 7.64 -11.01
N ASP A 57 20.34 8.85 -11.46
CA ASP A 57 19.68 9.87 -10.62
C ASP A 57 18.32 9.37 -10.11
N PHE A 58 17.52 8.76 -10.98
CA PHE A 58 16.23 8.17 -10.58
C PHE A 58 16.40 7.00 -9.62
N LYS A 59 17.35 6.09 -9.90
CA LYS A 59 17.65 4.97 -8.99
C LYS A 59 18.02 5.48 -7.60
N ASN A 60 18.85 6.51 -7.52
CA ASN A 60 19.26 7.14 -6.26
C ASN A 60 18.09 7.83 -5.55
N CYS A 61 17.21 8.51 -6.30
CA CYS A 61 16.01 9.13 -5.76
C CYS A 61 15.06 8.10 -5.13
N VAL A 62 14.73 7.03 -5.86
CA VAL A 62 13.84 5.96 -5.39
C VAL A 62 14.39 5.29 -4.12
N ALA A 63 15.69 5.04 -4.07
CA ALA A 63 16.33 4.47 -2.88
C ALA A 63 16.15 5.35 -1.64
N LYS A 64 16.40 6.66 -1.77
CA LYS A 64 16.24 7.63 -0.66
C LYS A 64 14.79 7.73 -0.20
N THR A 65 13.82 7.84 -1.12
CA THR A 65 12.40 7.95 -0.77
C THR A 65 11.90 6.69 -0.06
N THR A 66 12.36 5.51 -0.47
CA THR A 66 12.00 4.25 0.20
C THR A 66 12.52 4.22 1.63
N GLN A 67 13.76 4.66 1.86
CA GLN A 67 14.33 4.76 3.22
C GLN A 67 13.56 5.76 4.09
N ILE A 68 13.21 6.94 3.56
CA ILE A 68 12.42 7.95 4.30
C ILE A 68 11.04 7.41 4.64
N ARG A 69 10.36 6.74 3.69
CA ARG A 69 9.05 6.12 3.92
C ARG A 69 9.14 5.02 4.98
N ALA A 70 10.16 4.15 4.91
CA ALA A 70 10.37 3.10 5.90
C ALA A 70 10.64 3.69 7.30
N ALA A 71 11.46 4.74 7.39
CA ALA A 71 11.71 5.44 8.65
C ALA A 71 10.44 6.10 9.23
N TYR A 72 9.64 6.75 8.37
CA TYR A 72 8.37 7.37 8.77
C TYR A 72 7.36 6.34 9.28
N LEU A 73 7.17 5.23 8.54
CA LEU A 73 6.27 4.16 8.95
C LEU A 73 6.73 3.49 10.25
N LYS A 74 8.05 3.31 10.43
CA LYS A 74 8.61 2.78 11.68
C LYS A 74 8.29 3.68 12.88
N MET A 75 8.46 5.00 12.73
CA MET A 75 8.07 5.97 13.77
C MET A 75 6.57 5.95 14.06
N GLN A 76 5.71 5.84 13.03
CA GLN A 76 4.26 5.92 13.18
C GLN A 76 3.64 4.65 13.79
N PHE A 77 4.19 3.46 13.50
CA PHE A 77 3.55 2.18 13.85
C PHE A 77 4.29 1.33 14.87
N LEU A 78 5.61 1.51 15.04
CA LEU A 78 6.42 0.60 15.86
C LEU A 78 7.03 1.22 17.12
N GLY A 79 6.92 2.54 17.31
CA GLY A 79 7.59 3.24 18.41
C GLY A 79 9.11 3.28 18.24
N GLY A 80 9.74 4.34 18.72
CA GLY A 80 11.19 4.58 18.59
C GLY A 80 12.05 3.62 19.39
#